data_AF-A0A6B3FVW6-F1
#
_entry.id   AF-A0A6B3FVW6-F1
#
_cell.length_a   1.000
_cell.length_b   1.000
_cell.length_c   1.000
_cell.angle_alpha   90.00
_cell.angle_beta   90.00
_cell.angle_gamma   90.00
#
_symmetry.space_group_name_H-M   'P 1'
#
loop_
_entity.id
_entity.type
_entity.pdbx_description
1 polymer ?
#
loop_
_entity_poly.entity_id
_entity_poly.type
_entity_poly.pdbx_seq_one_letter_code
_entity_poly.pdbx_strand_id
1 'polypeptide(L)'
;WVVTGDGDALSIGGNHLIHALRRNVNLKILLFNNRIYGLTKGQYSPTSELGKITKSTPMGSLDAPFNPVSLAIGAEATFVARTVDSDRKHLTSVLRAAAEHSGTALVEIYQNCN
;
A
#
# COMPACT_ATOMS: atom_id res chain seq x y z
N TRP A 1 -1.81 15.21 0.90
CA TRP A 1 -2.27 13.84 0.64
C TRP A 1 -1.55 13.33 -0.59
N VAL A 2 -1.19 12.05 -0.60
CA VAL A 2 -0.56 11.33 -1.71
C VAL A 2 -1.37 10.06 -1.90
N VAL A 3 -1.73 9.78 -3.15
CA VAL A 3 -2.47 8.58 -3.54
C VAL A 3 -1.55 7.74 -4.40
N THR A 4 -1.43 6.46 -4.09
CA THR A 4 -0.49 5.56 -4.74
C THR A 4 -1.04 4.14 -4.78
N GLY A 5 -0.56 3.33 -5.72
CA GLY A 5 -0.82 1.89 -5.76
C GLY A 5 0.22 1.10 -4.99
N ASP A 6 -0.04 -0.18 -4.75
CA ASP A 6 0.94 -1.13 -4.23
C ASP A 6 2.23 -1.18 -5.09
N GLY A 7 2.11 -1.20 -6.41
CA GLY A 7 3.26 -1.17 -7.31
C GLY A 7 4.07 0.10 -7.27
N ASP A 8 3.38 1.23 -7.30
CA ASP A 8 4.01 2.54 -7.28
C ASP A 8 4.74 2.76 -5.95
N ALA A 9 4.10 2.47 -4.81
CA ALA A 9 4.66 2.73 -3.50
C ALA A 9 5.70 1.71 -3.02
N LEU A 10 5.57 0.44 -3.42
CA LEU A 10 6.36 -0.68 -2.85
C LEU A 10 7.33 -1.30 -3.85
N SER A 11 7.25 -0.94 -5.14
CA SER A 11 8.29 -1.25 -6.13
C SER A 11 9.13 0.00 -6.38
N ILE A 12 8.81 0.77 -7.43
CA ILE A 12 9.63 1.92 -7.85
C ILE A 12 9.74 3.01 -6.76
N GLY A 13 8.69 3.22 -5.98
CA GLY A 13 8.63 4.22 -4.92
C GLY A 13 9.12 3.73 -3.54
N GLY A 14 9.53 2.47 -3.41
CA GLY A 14 9.80 1.84 -2.11
C GLY A 14 10.75 2.63 -1.21
N ASN A 15 11.90 3.05 -1.74
CA ASN A 15 12.88 3.82 -0.97
C ASN A 15 12.35 5.20 -0.56
N HIS A 16 11.54 5.84 -1.41
CA HIS A 16 10.92 7.13 -1.11
C HIS A 16 9.86 6.99 -0.02
N LEU A 17 9.05 5.94 -0.06
CA LEU A 17 8.06 5.64 0.98
C LEU A 17 8.73 5.47 2.35
N ILE A 18 9.77 4.62 2.43
CA ILE A 18 10.52 4.39 3.68
C ILE A 18 11.05 5.71 4.25
N HIS A 19 11.66 6.55 3.43
CA HIS A 19 12.20 7.83 3.89
C HIS A 19 11.12 8.87 4.23
N ALA A 20 9.97 8.86 3.55
CA ALA A 20 8.85 9.71 3.91
C ALA A 20 8.32 9.37 5.31
N LEU A 21 8.13 8.08 5.59
CA LEU A 21 7.69 7.58 6.89
C LEU A 21 8.70 7.93 8.00
N ARG A 22 9.98 7.62 7.79
CA ARG A 22 11.05 7.87 8.78
C ARG A 22 11.25 9.36 9.09
N ARG A 23 11.05 10.25 8.11
CA ARG A 23 11.18 11.70 8.32
C ARG A 23 9.97 12.32 9.02
N ASN A 24 8.88 11.57 9.13
CA ASN A 24 7.62 11.99 9.77
C ASN A 24 7.12 13.35 9.28
N VAL A 25 7.26 13.64 7.98
CA VAL A 25 6.74 14.86 7.37
C VAL A 25 5.21 14.86 7.43
N ASN A 26 4.56 16.02 7.61
CA ASN A 26 3.10 16.07 7.73
C ASN A 26 2.40 15.73 6.40
N LEU A 27 2.23 14.44 6.14
CA LEU A 27 1.85 13.85 4.86
C LEU A 27 0.91 12.67 5.07
N LYS A 28 -0.14 12.56 4.27
CA LYS A 28 -1.11 11.46 4.33
C LYS A 28 -1.00 10.63 3.08
N ILE A 29 -0.65 9.36 3.20
CA ILE A 29 -0.40 8.43 2.10
C ILE A 29 -1.53 7.40 2.09
N LEU A 30 -2.27 7.36 1.00
CA LEU A 30 -3.29 6.35 0.72
C LEU A 30 -2.71 5.35 -0.27
N LEU A 31 -2.44 4.14 0.21
CA LEU A 31 -1.90 3.04 -0.59
C LEU A 31 -3.05 2.10 -0.97
N PHE A 32 -3.47 2.18 -2.21
CA PHE A 32 -4.50 1.29 -2.78
C PHE A 32 -3.84 -0.03 -3.16
N ASN A 33 -4.10 -1.06 -2.37
CA ASN A 33 -3.53 -2.38 -2.53
C ASN A 33 -4.52 -3.31 -3.23
N ASN A 34 -4.40 -3.42 -4.54
CA ASN A 34 -5.16 -4.35 -5.37
C ASN A 34 -4.34 -5.59 -5.80
N ARG A 35 -3.09 -5.70 -5.32
CA ARG A 35 -2.20 -6.84 -5.55
C ARG A 35 -1.95 -7.11 -7.04
N ILE A 36 -1.95 -6.07 -7.88
CA ILE A 36 -1.73 -6.19 -9.33
C ILE A 36 -1.43 -4.84 -9.97
N TYR A 37 -0.59 -4.81 -11.01
CA TYR A 37 -0.42 -3.61 -11.84
C TYR A 37 -1.59 -3.48 -12.83
N GLY A 38 -2.73 -2.98 -12.35
CA GLY A 38 -3.97 -2.88 -13.12
C GLY A 38 -3.80 -2.05 -14.41
N LEU A 39 -3.17 -0.87 -14.31
CA LEU A 39 -3.05 0.06 -15.44
C LEU A 39 -2.18 -0.49 -16.58
N THR A 40 -1.13 -1.23 -16.27
CA THR A 40 -0.20 -1.80 -17.27
C THR A 40 -0.63 -3.18 -17.78
N LYS A 41 -1.91 -3.54 -17.58
CA LYS A 41 -2.56 -4.77 -18.07
C LYS A 41 -2.24 -6.04 -17.26
N GLY A 42 -2.04 -5.90 -15.96
CA GLY A 42 -2.19 -6.99 -15.00
C GLY A 42 -0.93 -7.80 -14.70
N GLN A 43 0.25 -7.16 -14.66
CA GLN A 43 1.45 -7.79 -14.10
C GLN A 43 1.32 -7.96 -12.59
N TYR A 44 2.03 -8.93 -12.01
CA TYR A 44 2.09 -9.05 -10.55
C TYR A 44 2.77 -7.81 -9.93
N SER A 45 2.36 -7.49 -8.71
CA SER A 45 2.87 -6.41 -7.88
C SER A 45 3.64 -6.94 -6.66
N PRO A 46 4.34 -6.09 -5.89
CA PRO A 46 5.07 -6.52 -4.71
C PRO A 46 4.19 -7.09 -3.57
N THR A 47 2.87 -6.93 -3.65
CA THR A 47 1.89 -7.49 -2.69
C THR A 47 1.07 -8.63 -3.30
N SER A 48 1.41 -9.06 -4.53
CA SER A 48 0.81 -10.23 -5.15
C SER A 48 1.10 -11.50 -4.39
N GLU A 49 0.09 -12.35 -4.26
CA GLU A 49 0.20 -13.64 -3.60
C GLU A 49 1.25 -14.53 -4.26
N LEU A 50 1.92 -15.35 -3.44
CA LEU A 50 2.84 -16.36 -3.93
C LEU A 50 2.09 -17.30 -4.89
N GLY A 51 2.71 -17.60 -6.03
CA GLY A 51 2.10 -18.42 -7.07
C GLY A 51 1.07 -17.69 -7.94
N LYS A 52 0.83 -16.38 -7.75
CA LYS A 52 -0.14 -15.64 -8.58
C LYS A 52 0.29 -15.63 -10.05
N ILE A 53 -0.53 -16.27 -10.89
CA ILE A 53 -0.33 -16.34 -12.33
C ILE A 53 -0.82 -15.04 -12.97
N THR A 54 0.06 -14.42 -13.75
CA THR A 54 -0.26 -13.24 -14.56
C THR A 54 0.33 -13.38 -15.96
N LYS A 55 0.06 -12.43 -16.85
CA LYS A 55 0.65 -12.43 -18.20
C LYS A 55 2.19 -12.39 -18.17
N SER A 56 2.77 -11.68 -17.21
CA SER A 56 4.22 -11.58 -17.04
C SER A 56 4.81 -12.67 -16.14
N THR A 57 3.97 -13.37 -15.36
CA THR A 57 4.37 -14.50 -14.50
C THR A 57 3.50 -15.72 -14.81
N PRO A 58 3.65 -16.35 -16.00
CA PRO A 58 2.80 -17.47 -16.41
C PRO A 58 2.99 -18.71 -15.53
N MET A 59 4.16 -18.84 -14.88
CA MET A 59 4.47 -19.92 -13.93
C MET A 59 4.13 -19.57 -12.47
N GLY A 60 3.49 -18.42 -12.24
CA GLY A 60 3.22 -17.88 -10.90
C GLY A 60 4.34 -17.00 -10.35
N SER A 61 3.99 -16.10 -9.42
CA SER A 61 4.98 -15.30 -8.67
C SER A 61 5.81 -16.21 -7.75
N LEU A 62 7.12 -15.99 -7.69
CA LEU A 62 8.03 -16.69 -6.76
C LEU A 62 8.32 -15.88 -5.49
N ASP A 63 8.06 -14.58 -5.52
CA ASP A 63 8.41 -13.68 -4.44
C ASP A 63 7.37 -13.73 -3.31
N ALA A 64 7.86 -13.70 -2.07
CA ALA A 64 6.99 -13.53 -0.91
C ALA A 64 6.42 -12.10 -0.91
N PRO A 65 5.09 -11.92 -0.76
CA PRO A 65 4.49 -10.60 -0.80
C PRO A 65 4.98 -9.72 0.34
N PHE A 66 5.27 -8.46 0.04
CA PHE A 66 5.46 -7.46 1.09
C PHE A 66 4.19 -7.32 1.93
N ASN A 67 4.39 -7.15 3.23
CA ASN A 67 3.36 -6.65 4.14
C ASN A 67 3.57 -5.14 4.32
N PRO A 68 2.73 -4.26 3.73
CA PRO A 68 2.95 -2.81 3.77
C PRO A 68 2.95 -2.25 5.19
N VAL A 69 2.12 -2.82 6.07
CA VAL A 69 2.07 -2.46 7.50
C VAL A 69 3.38 -2.80 8.19
N SER A 70 3.94 -3.99 7.95
CA SER A 70 5.24 -4.39 8.52
C SER A 70 6.38 -3.50 8.02
N LEU A 71 6.39 -3.15 6.73
CA LEU A 71 7.36 -2.21 6.16
C LEU A 71 7.26 -0.84 6.85
N ALA A 72 6.04 -0.35 7.05
CA ALA A 72 5.81 0.95 7.67
C ALA A 72 6.22 1.01 9.14
N ILE A 73 5.89 -0.04 9.90
CA ILE A 73 6.35 -0.19 11.29
C ILE A 73 7.88 -0.27 11.34
N GLY A 74 8.50 -1.05 10.45
CA GLY A 74 9.95 -1.16 10.34
C GLY A 74 10.64 0.15 9.92
N ALA A 75 9.92 1.05 9.25
CA ALA A 75 10.36 2.41 8.92
C ALA A 75 10.05 3.44 10.01
N GLU A 76 9.60 3.01 11.19
CA GLU A 76 9.23 3.85 12.34
C GLU A 76 8.10 4.85 12.04
N ALA A 77 7.14 4.46 11.20
CA ALA A 77 5.96 5.28 10.92
C ALA A 77 5.16 5.57 12.20
N THR A 78 4.76 6.83 12.37
CA THR A 78 4.04 7.31 13.56
C THR A 78 2.52 7.12 13.49
N PHE A 79 1.99 6.79 12.30
CA PHE A 79 0.61 6.36 12.10
C PHE A 79 0.56 5.33 10.97
N VAL A 80 -0.02 4.16 11.25
CA VAL A 80 -0.25 3.09 10.28
C VAL A 80 -1.65 2.53 10.49
N ALA A 81 -2.43 2.43 9.41
CA ALA A 81 -3.74 1.82 9.42
C ALA A 81 -3.96 0.96 8.17
N ARG A 82 -4.85 -0.01 8.28
CA ARG A 82 -5.31 -0.86 7.17
C ARG A 82 -6.83 -0.92 7.18
N THR A 83 -7.44 -0.83 6.01
CA THR A 83 -8.89 -0.94 5.83
C THR A 83 -9.21 -1.58 4.47
N VAL A 84 -10.48 -1.88 4.24
CA VAL A 84 -11.01 -2.34 2.95
C VAL A 84 -11.93 -1.25 2.39
N ASP A 85 -11.89 -1.03 1.08
CA ASP A 85 -12.71 -0.04 0.38
C ASP A 85 -14.22 -0.27 0.54
N SER A 86 -14.64 -1.53 0.65
CA SER A 86 -16.04 -1.93 0.84
C SER A 86 -16.59 -1.61 2.23
N ASP A 87 -15.76 -1.53 3.27
CA ASP A 87 -16.18 -1.13 4.61
C ASP A 87 -16.13 0.40 4.77
N ARG A 88 -17.15 1.06 4.24
CA ARG A 88 -17.25 2.53 4.24
C ARG A 88 -17.21 3.15 5.63
N LYS A 89 -17.79 2.48 6.65
CA LYS A 89 -17.82 3.01 8.01
C LYS A 89 -16.42 3.01 8.60
N HIS A 90 -15.73 1.88 8.50
CA HIS A 90 -14.36 1.76 9.00
C HIS A 90 -13.40 2.65 8.21
N LEU A 91 -13.47 2.65 6.87
CA LEU A 91 -12.67 3.53 6.01
C LEU A 91 -12.83 5.00 6.41
N THR A 92 -14.06 5.47 6.63
CA THR A 92 -14.31 6.86 7.06
C THR A 92 -13.64 7.16 8.40
N SER A 93 -13.74 6.25 9.38
CA SER A 93 -13.07 6.45 10.68
C SER A 93 -11.55 6.50 10.58
N VAL A 94 -10.96 5.62 9.76
CA VAL A 94 -9.50 5.57 9.56
C VAL A 94 -9.00 6.84 8.85
N LEU A 95 -9.72 7.30 7.82
CA LEU A 95 -9.35 8.52 7.11
C LEU A 95 -9.44 9.77 8.00
N ARG A 96 -10.44 9.83 8.90
CA ARG A 96 -10.54 10.91 9.90
C ARG A 96 -9.34 10.87 10.86
N ALA A 97 -9.02 9.72 11.42
CA ALA A 97 -7.88 9.57 12.32
C ALA A 97 -6.54 9.91 11.63
N ALA A 98 -6.36 9.50 10.37
CA ALA A 98 -5.18 9.83 9.58
C ALA A 98 -5.07 11.35 9.33
N ALA A 99 -6.19 12.02 9.06
CA ALA A 99 -6.25 13.46 8.83
C ALA A 99 -5.86 14.27 10.09
N GLU A 100 -6.27 13.80 11.28
CA GLU A 100 -5.98 14.43 12.57
C GLU A 100 -4.52 14.21 13.04
N HIS A 101 -3.86 13.16 12.53
CA HIS A 101 -2.48 12.84 12.91
C HIS A 101 -1.50 13.98 12.55
N SER A 102 -0.58 14.32 13.45
CA SER A 102 0.47 15.31 13.18
C SER A 102 1.76 14.59 12.77
N GLY A 103 1.93 14.34 11.48
CA GLY A 103 3.04 13.56 10.94
C GLY A 103 2.67 12.77 9.68
N THR A 104 3.52 11.81 9.32
CA THR A 104 3.26 10.92 8.19
C THR A 104 2.28 9.83 8.60
N ALA A 105 1.16 9.73 7.88
CA ALA A 105 0.18 8.66 8.06
C ALA A 105 0.16 7.77 6.82
N LEU A 106 0.35 6.46 7.00
CA LEU A 106 0.11 5.48 5.96
C LEU A 106 -1.22 4.77 6.21
N VAL A 107 -2.10 4.80 5.23
CA VAL A 107 -3.34 4.01 5.20
C VAL A 107 -3.27 3.05 4.02
N GLU A 108 -3.15 1.76 4.31
CA GLU A 108 -3.35 0.71 3.31
C GLU A 108 -4.85 0.46 3.13
N ILE A 109 -5.32 0.54 1.89
CA ILE A 109 -6.70 0.30 1.51
C ILE A 109 -6.70 -0.91 0.58
N TYR A 110 -7.20 -2.04 1.04
CA TYR A 110 -7.49 -3.15 0.14
C TYR A 110 -8.62 -2.75 -0.80
N GLN A 111 -8.37 -2.95 -2.09
CA GLN A 111 -9.32 -2.67 -3.16
C GLN A 111 -9.31 -3.84 -4.14
N ASN A 112 -10.49 -4.31 -4.54
CA ASN A 112 -10.58 -5.31 -5.59
C ASN A 112 -10.36 -4.67 -6.96
N CYS A 113 -9.58 -5.35 -7.80
CA CYS A 113 -9.40 -5.02 -9.22
C CYS A 113 -9.78 -6.26 -10.02
N ASN A 114 -10.97 -6.25 -10.60
CA ASN A 114 -11.52 -7.31 -11.45
C ASN A 114 -11.24 -7.01 -12.93
#